data_AF-A0A4Q7XF81-F1
#
_entry.id   AF-A0A4Q7XF81-F1
#
_cell.length_a   1.000
_cell.length_b   1.000
_cell.length_c   1.000
_cell.angle_alpha   90.00
_cell.angle_beta   90.00
_cell.angle_gamma   90.00
#
_symmetry.space_group_name_H-M   'P 1'
#
loop_
_entity.id
_entity.type
_entity.pdbx_description
1 polymer ?
#
loop_
_entity_poly.entity_id
_entity_poly.type
_entity_poly.pdbx_seq_one_letter_code
_entity_poly.pdbx_strand_id
1 'polypeptide(L)'
;MAAHRTPTATPTRARPARPLLPVLVAVFTLAASLVLAGCSDGESPSAVTSKAASAAESLENRATAAASSLAAQATGAIASATAEIGHKLDGIKGGQDAKKDVKLGPASTDPDGRAKAEVTVTNPDDAKRSFAVQVNFTNTDGTTLDTVLVTVPDVASGGTGTATARSSHGLSGEVKAQLGRAVRY
;
A
#
# COMPACT_ATOMS: atom_id res chain seq x y z
N MET A 1 -27.09 47.47 46.11
CA MET A 1 -28.13 46.67 45.43
C MET A 1 -27.47 45.98 44.25
N ALA A 2 -27.30 44.64 44.34
CA ALA A 2 -27.08 43.64 43.27
C ALA A 2 -26.11 43.94 42.10
N ALA A 3 -25.20 43.09 41.64
CA ALA A 3 -25.04 41.65 41.83
C ALA A 3 -23.59 41.22 41.49
N HIS A 4 -23.14 40.21 42.22
CA HIS A 4 -21.95 39.41 41.97
C HIS A 4 -21.97 38.78 40.56
N ARG A 5 -20.82 38.78 39.87
CA ARG A 5 -20.53 37.86 38.76
C ARG A 5 -19.33 36.99 39.12
N THR A 6 -19.64 35.79 39.57
CA THR A 6 -18.77 34.62 39.65
C THR A 6 -18.51 34.07 38.23
N PRO A 7 -17.27 33.79 37.84
CA PRO A 7 -16.99 32.85 36.76
C PRO A 7 -16.92 31.43 37.32
N THR A 8 -17.94 30.63 36.97
CA THR A 8 -18.04 29.19 37.25
C THR A 8 -17.03 28.43 36.38
N ALA A 9 -15.93 27.97 36.96
CA ALA A 9 -14.97 27.10 36.29
C ALA A 9 -15.56 25.67 36.17
N THR A 10 -15.53 25.17 34.94
CA THR A 10 -16.07 23.91 34.47
C THR A 10 -15.32 22.71 35.08
N PRO A 11 -16.00 21.62 35.47
CA PRO A 11 -15.35 20.47 36.12
C PRO A 11 -14.50 19.65 35.14
N THR A 12 -13.27 19.39 35.57
CA THR A 12 -12.33 18.38 35.03
C THR A 12 -13.00 17.02 34.95
N ARG A 13 -13.31 16.57 33.73
CA ARG A 13 -13.85 15.23 33.48
C ARG A 13 -12.69 14.22 33.49
N ALA A 14 -12.44 13.65 34.66
CA ALA A 14 -11.63 12.44 34.82
C ALA A 14 -12.21 11.32 33.94
N ARG A 15 -11.40 10.78 33.01
CA ARG A 15 -11.78 9.61 32.21
C ARG A 15 -11.61 8.35 33.08
N PRO A 16 -12.62 7.47 33.14
CA PRO A 16 -12.53 6.22 33.87
C PRO A 16 -11.61 5.23 33.16
N ALA A 17 -10.65 4.70 33.92
CA ALA A 17 -9.94 3.48 33.60
C ALA A 17 -10.94 2.34 33.39
N ARG A 18 -10.86 1.67 32.25
CA ARG A 18 -11.59 0.44 31.96
C ARG A 18 -10.69 -0.55 31.21
N PRO A 19 -10.94 -1.85 31.42
CA PRO A 19 -9.89 -2.80 31.76
C PRO A 19 -9.39 -3.60 30.58
N LEU A 20 -8.19 -4.15 30.79
CA LEU A 20 -7.61 -5.31 30.13
C LEU A 20 -8.65 -6.41 29.86
N LEU A 21 -8.56 -7.00 28.65
CA LEU A 21 -8.73 -8.43 28.27
C LEU A 21 -9.36 -8.54 26.87
N PRO A 22 -9.10 -9.60 26.06
CA PRO A 22 -8.01 -10.57 26.09
C PRO A 22 -7.25 -10.69 24.74
N VAL A 23 -6.02 -11.17 24.82
CA VAL A 23 -5.20 -11.61 23.70
C VAL A 23 -5.90 -12.79 23.02
N LEU A 24 -6.37 -12.61 21.79
CA LEU A 24 -6.81 -13.70 20.92
C LEU A 24 -5.56 -14.39 20.36
N VAL A 25 -5.03 -15.35 21.12
CA VAL A 25 -4.04 -16.30 20.60
C VAL A 25 -4.78 -17.24 19.66
N ALA A 26 -4.71 -16.99 18.36
CA ALA A 26 -5.12 -17.94 17.35
C ALA A 26 -4.11 -19.10 17.33
N VAL A 27 -4.36 -20.11 18.17
CA VAL A 27 -3.70 -21.41 18.08
C VAL A 27 -4.19 -22.06 16.79
N PHE A 28 -3.39 -22.00 15.72
CA PHE A 28 -3.55 -22.85 14.55
C PHE A 28 -3.11 -24.27 14.94
N THR A 29 -4.02 -25.03 15.57
CA THR A 29 -3.86 -26.48 15.73
C THR A 29 -4.03 -27.13 14.37
N LEU A 30 -2.91 -27.37 13.69
CA LEU A 30 -2.84 -28.24 12.53
C LEU A 30 -3.11 -29.68 12.99
N ALA A 31 -4.39 -30.05 13.04
CA ALA A 31 -4.82 -31.41 13.32
C ALA A 31 -4.50 -32.31 12.11
N ALA A 32 -3.32 -32.91 12.12
CA ALA A 32 -3.01 -34.05 11.28
C ALA A 32 -3.66 -35.31 11.88
N SER A 33 -4.96 -35.51 11.59
CA SER A 33 -5.62 -36.78 11.86
C SER A 33 -5.26 -37.80 10.78
N LEU A 34 -4.17 -38.54 10.99
CA LEU A 34 -3.94 -39.81 10.30
C LEU A 34 -4.97 -40.83 10.79
N VAL A 35 -6.12 -40.91 10.11
CA VAL A 35 -7.02 -42.05 10.26
C VAL A 35 -6.50 -43.17 9.35
N LEU A 36 -5.67 -44.07 9.91
CA LEU A 36 -5.37 -45.36 9.28
C LEU A 36 -6.49 -46.33 9.67
N ALA A 37 -7.56 -46.34 8.87
CA ALA A 37 -8.60 -47.36 8.96
C ALA A 37 -9.02 -47.81 7.56
N GLY A 38 -8.88 -49.11 7.30
CA GLY A 38 -9.42 -49.83 6.13
C GLY A 38 -8.30 -50.40 5.25
N CYS A 39 -7.87 -51.65 5.48
CA CYS A 39 -8.48 -52.93 5.06
C CYS A 39 -7.68 -53.51 3.89
N SER A 40 -7.06 -54.66 4.14
CA SER A 40 -6.28 -55.42 3.16
C SER A 40 -7.16 -55.90 2.00
N ASP A 41 -6.82 -55.49 0.79
CA ASP A 41 -6.94 -56.33 -0.40
C ASP A 41 -5.83 -55.91 -1.39
N GLY A 42 -5.21 -56.88 -2.03
CA GLY A 42 -3.81 -56.82 -2.47
C GLY A 42 -3.48 -55.79 -3.55
N GLU A 43 -2.43 -55.00 -3.34
CA GLU A 43 -1.67 -54.35 -4.42
C GLU A 43 -0.28 -53.93 -3.92
N SER A 44 0.72 -54.06 -4.79
CA SER A 44 2.15 -53.90 -4.53
C SER A 44 2.53 -52.63 -3.72
N PRO A 45 3.52 -52.71 -2.80
CA PRO A 45 3.90 -51.62 -1.88
C PRO A 45 4.44 -50.33 -2.57
N SER A 46 4.67 -50.35 -3.87
CA SER A 46 5.14 -49.19 -4.66
C SER A 46 4.03 -48.19 -5.02
N ALA A 47 2.74 -48.58 -5.00
CA ALA A 47 1.63 -47.73 -5.40
C ALA A 47 1.13 -46.77 -4.29
N VAL A 48 1.20 -47.21 -3.03
CA VAL A 48 0.74 -46.44 -1.86
C VAL A 48 1.71 -45.32 -1.46
N THR A 49 3.02 -45.55 -1.59
CA THR A 49 4.04 -44.50 -1.44
C THR A 49 3.94 -43.45 -2.55
N SER A 50 3.66 -43.88 -3.79
CA SER A 50 3.50 -42.97 -4.93
C SER A 50 2.26 -42.08 -4.78
N LYS A 51 1.14 -42.61 -4.27
CA LYS A 51 -0.10 -41.84 -4.09
C LYS A 51 -0.04 -40.87 -2.91
N ALA A 52 0.69 -41.20 -1.84
CA ALA A 52 0.93 -40.30 -0.72
C ALA A 52 1.90 -39.16 -1.10
N ALA A 53 2.97 -39.46 -1.85
CA ALA A 53 3.86 -38.45 -2.40
C ALA A 53 3.12 -37.51 -3.36
N SER A 54 2.36 -38.05 -4.32
CA SER A 54 1.57 -37.23 -5.25
C SER A 54 0.47 -36.41 -4.58
N ALA A 55 -0.10 -36.87 -3.46
CA ALA A 55 -1.08 -36.11 -2.68
C ALA A 55 -0.43 -34.94 -1.90
N ALA A 56 0.76 -35.15 -1.33
CA ALA A 56 1.54 -34.11 -0.66
C ALA A 56 2.03 -33.05 -1.68
N GLU A 57 2.60 -33.48 -2.81
CA GLU A 57 3.03 -32.59 -3.89
C GLU A 57 1.86 -31.81 -4.49
N SER A 58 0.67 -32.43 -4.61
CA SER A 58 -0.53 -31.74 -5.09
C SER A 58 -1.03 -30.66 -4.12
N LEU A 59 -0.83 -30.83 -2.80
CA LEU A 59 -1.22 -29.84 -1.81
C LEU A 59 -0.23 -28.66 -1.78
N GLU A 60 1.07 -28.94 -1.83
CA GLU A 60 2.11 -27.92 -1.96
C GLU A 60 1.97 -27.13 -3.26
N ASN A 61 1.72 -27.81 -4.38
CA ASN A 61 1.51 -27.14 -5.67
C ASN A 61 0.25 -26.29 -5.69
N ARG A 62 -0.84 -26.71 -5.01
CA ARG A 62 -2.05 -25.89 -4.89
C ARG A 62 -1.84 -24.67 -3.99
N ALA A 63 -1.14 -24.83 -2.88
CA ALA A 63 -0.81 -23.70 -2.01
C ALA A 63 0.09 -22.68 -2.73
N THR A 64 1.12 -23.16 -3.43
CA THR A 64 1.99 -22.33 -4.27
C THR A 64 1.21 -21.68 -5.41
N ALA A 65 0.37 -22.41 -6.13
CA ALA A 65 -0.43 -21.85 -7.22
C ALA A 65 -1.43 -20.79 -6.73
N ALA A 66 -2.05 -20.98 -5.56
CA ALA A 66 -2.92 -20.00 -4.94
C ALA A 66 -2.14 -18.74 -4.52
N ALA A 67 -0.97 -18.91 -3.90
CA ALA A 67 -0.09 -17.79 -3.54
C ALA A 67 0.40 -17.03 -4.78
N SER A 68 0.84 -17.73 -5.83
CA SER A 68 1.26 -17.13 -7.11
C SER A 68 0.11 -16.42 -7.80
N SER A 69 -1.11 -16.97 -7.77
CA SER A 69 -2.29 -16.34 -8.36
C SER A 69 -2.68 -15.05 -7.62
N LEU A 70 -2.59 -15.03 -6.29
CA LEU A 70 -2.81 -13.82 -5.50
C LEU A 70 -1.73 -12.77 -5.79
N ALA A 71 -0.46 -13.17 -5.82
CA ALA A 71 0.64 -12.28 -6.16
C ALA A 71 0.47 -11.69 -7.57
N ALA A 72 0.13 -12.52 -8.56
CA ALA A 72 -0.12 -12.08 -9.93
C ALA A 72 -1.30 -11.11 -10.02
N GLN A 73 -2.38 -11.33 -9.28
CA GLN A 73 -3.51 -10.39 -9.22
C GLN A 73 -3.11 -9.06 -8.59
N ALA A 74 -2.34 -9.08 -7.50
CA ALA A 74 -1.85 -7.85 -6.87
C ALA A 74 -0.94 -7.05 -7.82
N THR A 75 0.01 -7.72 -8.48
CA THR A 75 0.86 -7.11 -9.51
C THR A 75 0.04 -6.59 -10.69
N GLY A 76 -0.96 -7.36 -11.14
CA GLY A 76 -1.85 -6.96 -12.23
C GLY A 76 -2.67 -5.72 -11.90
N ALA A 77 -3.16 -5.59 -10.66
CA ALA A 77 -3.87 -4.41 -10.19
C ALA A 77 -2.98 -3.16 -10.18
N ILE A 78 -1.73 -3.29 -9.69
CA ILE A 78 -0.76 -2.18 -9.67
C ILE A 78 -0.34 -1.79 -11.09
N ALA A 79 -0.12 -2.78 -11.97
CA ALA A 79 0.18 -2.53 -13.37
C ALA A 79 -0.97 -1.80 -14.06
N SER A 80 -2.21 -2.22 -13.80
CA SER A 80 -3.42 -1.55 -14.31
C SER A 80 -3.53 -0.12 -13.79
N ALA A 81 -3.33 0.11 -12.49
CA ALA A 81 -3.33 1.46 -11.92
C ALA A 81 -2.22 2.33 -12.52
N THR A 82 -1.03 1.77 -12.75
CA THR A 82 0.08 2.45 -13.40
C THR A 82 -0.26 2.81 -14.85
N ALA A 83 -0.93 1.92 -15.58
CA ALA A 83 -1.40 2.17 -16.95
C ALA A 83 -2.53 3.21 -16.99
N GLU A 84 -3.44 3.22 -16.01
CA GLU A 84 -4.48 4.25 -15.90
C GLU A 84 -3.87 5.64 -15.61
N ILE A 85 -2.88 5.73 -14.73
CA ILE A 85 -2.09 6.95 -14.53
C ILE A 85 -1.31 7.29 -15.81
N GLY A 86 -0.80 6.25 -16.48
CA GLY A 86 -0.40 6.18 -17.89
C GLY A 86 -1.21 7.10 -18.78
N HIS A 87 -2.42 6.65 -19.04
CA HIS A 87 -3.41 7.27 -19.89
C HIS A 87 -3.82 8.67 -19.40
N LYS A 88 -3.95 8.89 -18.09
CA LYS A 88 -4.29 10.21 -17.55
C LYS A 88 -3.24 11.26 -17.87
N LEU A 89 -1.95 10.93 -17.72
CA LEU A 89 -0.87 11.87 -18.05
C LEU A 89 -0.74 12.06 -19.57
N ASP A 90 -0.88 10.99 -20.36
CA ASP A 90 -0.81 11.07 -21.83
C ASP A 90 -1.98 11.87 -22.42
N GLY A 91 -3.12 11.91 -21.71
CA GLY A 91 -4.29 12.73 -22.06
C GLY A 91 -4.14 14.24 -21.74
N ILE A 92 -3.06 14.66 -21.07
CA ILE A 92 -2.82 16.08 -20.77
C ILE A 92 -2.37 16.80 -22.05
N LYS A 93 -3.24 17.68 -22.55
CA LYS A 93 -2.95 18.46 -23.75
C LYS A 93 -1.80 19.44 -23.50
N GLY A 94 -0.80 19.42 -24.37
CA GLY A 94 0.40 20.26 -24.23
C GLY A 94 1.30 19.86 -23.07
N GLY A 95 1.11 18.65 -22.52
CA GLY A 95 1.92 18.12 -21.43
C GLY A 95 3.36 17.89 -21.85
N GLN A 96 4.29 18.45 -21.10
CA GLN A 96 5.73 18.29 -21.29
C GLN A 96 6.33 17.42 -20.18
N ASP A 97 7.31 16.55 -20.51
CA ASP A 97 8.02 15.79 -19.49
C ASP A 97 8.72 16.72 -18.50
N ALA A 98 8.46 16.49 -17.21
CA ALA A 98 8.87 17.36 -16.13
C ALA A 98 9.66 16.61 -15.05
N LYS A 99 10.08 15.37 -15.29
CA LYS A 99 10.76 14.54 -14.28
C LYS A 99 11.94 15.23 -13.60
N LYS A 100 12.76 15.93 -14.39
CA LYS A 100 13.95 16.66 -13.89
C LYS A 100 13.61 17.82 -12.94
N ASP A 101 12.38 18.31 -13.00
CA ASP A 101 11.90 19.45 -12.24
C ASP A 101 11.17 19.02 -10.96
N VAL A 102 11.11 17.72 -10.66
CA VAL A 102 10.47 17.16 -9.48
C VAL A 102 11.50 16.59 -8.50
N LYS A 103 11.31 16.87 -7.22
CA LYS A 103 12.02 16.28 -6.09
C LYS A 103 11.04 15.57 -5.18
N LEU A 104 11.38 14.36 -4.75
CA LEU A 104 10.63 13.62 -3.75
C LEU A 104 11.35 13.69 -2.41
N GLY A 105 10.60 13.99 -1.36
CA GLY A 105 11.03 13.78 0.02
C GLY A 105 11.05 12.29 0.39
N PRO A 106 11.64 11.95 1.55
CA PRO A 106 11.61 10.58 2.05
C PRO A 106 10.17 10.12 2.32
N ALA A 107 9.93 8.82 2.17
CA ALA A 107 8.66 8.24 2.56
C ALA A 107 8.58 8.12 4.09
N SER A 108 7.39 8.35 4.64
CA SER A 108 7.06 8.18 6.05
C SER A 108 5.67 7.54 6.19
N THR A 109 5.42 6.87 7.31
CA THR A 109 4.11 6.26 7.58
C THR A 109 3.30 7.16 8.50
N ASP A 110 2.05 7.41 8.13
CA ASP A 110 1.13 8.19 8.94
C ASP A 110 0.38 7.35 9.99
N PRO A 111 -0.41 7.99 10.90
CA PRO A 111 -1.13 7.26 11.94
C PRO A 111 -2.17 6.24 11.43
N ASP A 112 -2.60 6.35 10.17
CA ASP A 112 -3.54 5.41 9.54
C ASP A 112 -2.81 4.26 8.82
N GLY A 113 -1.47 4.17 8.98
CA GLY A 113 -0.63 3.15 8.35
C GLY A 113 -0.33 3.41 6.87
N ARG A 114 -0.66 4.59 6.33
CA ARG A 114 -0.43 4.92 4.92
C ARG A 114 0.93 5.60 4.73
N ALA A 115 1.60 5.29 3.64
CA ALA A 115 2.83 5.97 3.27
C ALA A 115 2.53 7.37 2.73
N LYS A 116 3.41 8.32 3.05
CA LYS A 116 3.40 9.71 2.59
C LYS A 116 4.78 10.12 2.13
N ALA A 117 4.84 10.90 1.06
CA ALA A 117 6.04 11.58 0.61
C ALA A 117 5.70 13.00 0.13
N GLU A 118 6.54 13.96 0.47
CA GLU A 118 6.44 15.30 -0.09
C GLU A 118 6.90 15.29 -1.55
N VAL A 119 6.15 15.97 -2.40
CA VAL A 119 6.47 16.21 -3.80
C VAL A 119 6.71 17.69 -3.96
N THR A 120 7.92 18.06 -4.39
CA THR A 120 8.31 19.43 -4.66
C THR A 120 8.60 19.57 -6.14
N VAL A 121 7.92 20.51 -6.79
CA VAL A 121 8.11 20.79 -8.22
C VAL A 121 8.69 22.19 -8.40
N THR A 122 9.52 22.36 -9.42
CA THR A 122 10.05 23.66 -9.86
C THR A 122 9.48 23.98 -11.23
N ASN A 123 8.96 25.19 -11.41
CA ASN A 123 8.49 25.65 -12.70
C ASN A 123 9.55 26.55 -13.36
N PRO A 124 10.30 26.05 -14.35
CA PRO A 124 11.30 26.86 -15.04
C PRO A 124 10.71 27.76 -16.15
N ASP A 125 9.41 27.68 -16.43
CA ASP A 125 8.77 28.52 -17.44
C ASP A 125 8.54 29.95 -16.93
N ASP A 126 8.31 30.86 -17.88
CA ASP A 126 7.93 32.26 -17.71
C ASP A 126 6.43 32.48 -17.47
N ALA A 127 5.66 31.38 -17.44
CA ALA A 127 4.22 31.37 -17.19
C ALA A 127 3.86 30.44 -16.03
N LYS A 128 2.67 30.60 -15.46
CA LYS A 128 2.15 29.66 -14.46
C LYS A 128 1.92 28.28 -15.09
N ARG A 129 2.26 27.23 -14.36
CA ARG A 129 2.10 25.84 -14.80
C ARG A 129 1.56 24.96 -13.69
N SER A 130 0.82 23.94 -14.06
CA SER A 130 0.45 22.84 -13.18
C SER A 130 1.28 21.61 -13.48
N PHE A 131 1.42 20.74 -12.49
CA PHE A 131 2.20 19.51 -12.60
C PHE A 131 1.34 18.32 -12.19
N ALA A 132 1.42 17.25 -12.94
CA ALA A 132 0.84 15.96 -12.61
C ALA A 132 1.99 14.95 -12.43
N VAL A 133 2.15 14.42 -11.23
CA VAL A 133 3.29 13.61 -10.82
C VAL A 133 2.82 12.24 -10.36
N GLN A 134 3.33 11.20 -11.01
CA GLN A 134 3.16 9.83 -10.56
C GLN A 134 4.25 9.49 -9.54
N VAL A 135 3.84 9.06 -8.35
CA VAL A 135 4.71 8.57 -7.29
C VAL A 135 4.42 7.09 -7.06
N ASN A 136 5.47 6.29 -7.08
CA ASN A 136 5.42 4.87 -6.78
C ASN A 136 5.96 4.65 -5.37
N PHE A 137 5.16 4.05 -4.49
CA PHE A 137 5.64 3.55 -3.22
C PHE A 137 6.15 2.13 -3.41
N THR A 138 7.39 1.88 -2.98
CA THR A 138 8.13 0.64 -3.22
C THR A 138 8.67 0.08 -1.92
N ASN A 139 8.88 -1.22 -1.84
CA ASN A 139 9.66 -1.82 -0.75
C ASN A 139 11.17 -1.64 -1.00
N THR A 140 12.00 -2.18 -0.10
CA THR A 140 13.47 -2.15 -0.21
C THR A 140 14.01 -2.82 -1.47
N ASP A 141 13.29 -3.82 -1.98
CA ASP A 141 13.66 -4.61 -3.15
C ASP A 141 13.25 -3.93 -4.47
N GLY A 142 12.61 -2.75 -4.40
CA GLY A 142 12.13 -2.01 -5.57
C GLY A 142 10.79 -2.52 -6.12
N THR A 143 10.13 -3.47 -5.45
CA THR A 143 8.77 -3.90 -5.82
C THR A 143 7.80 -2.78 -5.52
N THR A 144 6.98 -2.40 -6.51
CA THR A 144 5.93 -1.40 -6.31
C THR A 144 4.82 -1.98 -5.45
N LEU A 145 4.51 -1.29 -4.36
CA LEU A 145 3.45 -1.62 -3.42
C LEU A 145 2.17 -0.83 -3.73
N ASP A 146 2.34 0.41 -4.21
CA ASP A 146 1.24 1.29 -4.58
C ASP A 146 1.72 2.37 -5.55
N THR A 147 0.81 2.92 -6.36
CA THR A 147 1.11 4.03 -7.28
C THR A 147 0.03 5.09 -7.18
N VAL A 148 0.42 6.36 -7.12
CA VAL A 148 -0.50 7.48 -6.95
C VAL A 148 -0.15 8.61 -7.90
N LEU A 149 -1.19 9.26 -8.42
CA LEU A 149 -1.06 10.49 -9.19
C LEU A 149 -1.39 11.67 -8.28
N VAL A 150 -0.46 12.61 -8.14
CA VAL A 150 -0.65 13.85 -7.39
C VAL A 150 -0.53 15.04 -8.32
N THR A 151 -1.36 16.06 -8.10
CA THR A 151 -1.32 17.30 -8.87
C THR A 151 -0.81 18.43 -8.00
N VAL A 152 0.11 19.23 -8.54
CA VAL A 152 0.55 20.50 -7.96
C VAL A 152 0.04 21.63 -8.86
N PRO A 153 -1.05 22.32 -8.49
CA PRO A 153 -1.65 23.33 -9.35
C PRO A 153 -0.91 24.69 -9.26
N ASP A 154 -1.04 25.48 -10.32
CA ASP A 154 -0.79 26.93 -10.33
C ASP A 154 0.59 27.38 -9.80
N VAL A 155 1.64 26.61 -10.09
CA VAL A 155 3.01 26.95 -9.71
C VAL A 155 3.44 28.18 -10.51
N ALA A 156 3.79 29.24 -9.79
CA ALA A 156 4.21 30.50 -10.38
C ALA A 156 5.40 30.31 -11.35
N SER A 157 5.53 31.22 -12.31
CA SER A 157 6.70 31.34 -13.17
C SER A 157 7.99 31.39 -12.33
N GLY A 158 8.99 30.58 -12.67
CA GLY A 158 10.25 30.47 -11.91
C GLY A 158 10.09 29.95 -10.47
N GLY A 159 8.89 29.55 -10.07
CA GLY A 159 8.53 29.25 -8.69
C GLY A 159 8.64 27.77 -8.33
N THR A 160 8.34 27.48 -7.06
CA THR A 160 8.23 26.11 -6.55
C THR A 160 6.86 25.87 -5.95
N GLY A 161 6.32 24.68 -6.13
CA GLY A 161 5.09 24.23 -5.49
C GLY A 161 5.31 22.90 -4.77
N THR A 162 4.49 22.61 -3.76
CA THR A 162 4.54 21.35 -3.03
C THR A 162 3.17 20.67 -2.96
N ALA A 163 3.19 19.34 -2.89
CA ALA A 163 2.04 18.52 -2.57
C ALA A 163 2.49 17.28 -1.78
N THR A 164 1.54 16.56 -1.20
CA THR A 164 1.81 15.29 -0.53
C THR A 164 1.22 14.14 -1.33
N ALA A 165 2.08 13.22 -1.78
CA ALA A 165 1.65 11.92 -2.26
C ALA A 165 1.32 11.04 -1.03
N ARG A 166 0.15 10.39 -1.04
CA ARG A 166 -0.30 9.49 0.03
C ARG A 166 -0.82 8.19 -0.57
N SER A 167 -0.39 7.05 -0.05
CA SER A 167 -0.82 5.74 -0.55
C SER A 167 -2.34 5.54 -0.40
N SER A 168 -2.91 4.77 -1.32
CA SER A 168 -4.33 4.39 -1.43
C SER A 168 -4.77 3.41 -0.33
N HIS A 169 -3.83 2.68 0.24
CA HIS A 169 -4.02 1.72 1.33
C HIS A 169 -2.82 1.72 2.29
N GLY A 170 -2.95 1.03 3.43
CA GLY A 170 -1.88 0.91 4.40
C GLY A 170 -0.74 0.03 3.86
N LEU A 171 0.51 0.46 4.07
CA LEU A 171 1.69 -0.24 3.59
C LEU A 171 2.51 -0.74 4.78
N SER A 172 2.98 -1.98 4.68
CA SER A 172 3.77 -2.63 5.73
C SER A 172 5.25 -2.71 5.35
N GLY A 173 6.11 -2.73 6.36
CA GLY A 173 7.57 -2.77 6.18
C GLY A 173 8.17 -1.41 5.84
N GLU A 174 9.44 -1.42 5.44
CA GLU A 174 10.13 -0.22 4.98
C GLU A 174 9.63 0.16 3.57
N VAL A 175 9.18 1.41 3.44
CA VAL A 175 8.64 1.96 2.19
C VAL A 175 9.54 3.09 1.68
N LYS A 176 9.78 3.12 0.38
CA LYS A 176 10.48 4.18 -0.36
C LYS A 176 9.55 4.83 -1.37
N ALA A 177 9.66 6.13 -1.57
CA ALA A 177 8.98 6.84 -2.65
C ALA A 177 9.90 6.97 -3.87
N GLN A 178 9.39 6.63 -5.05
CA GLN A 178 10.10 6.75 -6.31
C GLN A 178 9.28 7.54 -7.33
N LEU A 179 9.98 8.35 -8.13
CA LEU A 179 9.36 9.17 -9.16
C LEU A 179 9.10 8.32 -10.41
N GLY A 180 7.84 8.12 -10.76
CA GLY A 180 7.43 7.34 -11.94
C GLY A 180 7.49 8.16 -13.23
N ARG A 181 6.55 9.11 -13.37
CA ARG A 181 6.43 10.06 -14.49
C ARG A 181 5.97 11.41 -13.95
N ALA A 182 6.31 12.48 -14.65
CA ALA A 182 5.83 13.81 -14.31
C ALA A 182 5.57 14.59 -15.59
N VAL A 183 4.42 15.27 -15.63
CA VAL A 183 4.00 16.11 -16.74
C VAL A 183 3.72 17.50 -16.23
N ARG A 184 4.22 18.51 -16.93
CA ARG A 184 3.89 19.93 -16.69
C ARG A 184 2.99 20.44 -17.81
N TYR A 185 1.96 21.21 -17.46
CA TYR A 185 0.97 21.75 -18.39
C TYR A 185 0.54 23.17 -18.00
#